data_AF-X1I772-F1
#
_entry.id   AF-X1I772-F1
#
_cell.length_a   1.000
_cell.length_b   1.000
_cell.length_c   1.000
_cell.angle_alpha   90.00
_cell.angle_beta   90.00
_cell.angle_gamma   90.00
#
_symmetry.space_group_name_H-M   'P 1'
#
loop_
_entity.id
_entity.type
_entity.pdbx_description
1 polymer ?
#
loop_
_entity_poly.entity_id
_entity_poly.type
_entity_poly.pdbx_seq_one_letter_code
_entity_poly.pdbx_strand_id
1 'polypeptide(L)'
;RDLRHEKRRGRKYIRITTKGKPLPCYFNTGCGLYRKGLTNIEIEGDKIRLIKWHKANSLPLEKRREKLWEEESLSELKKKINIKSV
;
A
#
# COMPACT_ATOMS: atom_id res chain seq x y z
N ARG A 1 13.58 11.21 -7.95
CA ARG A 1 14.48 10.04 -7.74
C ARG A 1 14.53 9.27 -9.06
N ASP A 2 15.69 9.17 -9.71
CA ASP A 2 15.82 8.69 -11.10
C ASP A 2 15.69 7.16 -11.20
N LEU A 3 14.82 6.66 -12.09
CA LEU A 3 14.58 5.23 -12.33
C LEU A 3 15.84 4.48 -12.76
N ARG A 4 16.80 5.17 -13.37
CA ARG A 4 18.12 4.62 -13.72
C ARG A 4 18.90 4.15 -12.49
N HIS A 5 18.73 4.81 -11.35
CA HIS A 5 19.40 4.45 -10.10
C HIS A 5 18.84 3.14 -9.53
N GLU A 6 17.54 2.89 -9.63
CA GLU A 6 16.90 1.66 -9.15
C GLU A 6 17.26 0.44 -10.02
N LYS A 7 17.38 0.64 -11.35
CA LYS A 7 17.84 -0.40 -12.28
C LYS A 7 19.25 -0.89 -11.96
N ARG A 8 20.17 0.04 -11.64
CA ARG A 8 21.54 -0.29 -11.22
C ARG A 8 21.61 -1.14 -9.94
N ARG A 9 20.59 -1.08 -9.09
CA ARG A 9 20.47 -1.89 -7.87
C ARG A 9 19.81 -3.26 -8.11
N GLY A 10 19.58 -3.64 -9.38
CA GLY A 10 19.00 -4.94 -9.75
C GLY A 10 17.51 -5.10 -9.44
N ARG A 11 16.82 -4.02 -9.08
CA ARG A 11 15.38 -4.07 -8.76
C ARG A 11 14.56 -4.12 -10.04
N LYS A 12 13.68 -5.11 -10.15
CA LYS A 12 12.67 -5.17 -11.22
C LYS A 12 11.55 -4.19 -10.89
N TYR A 13 11.37 -3.16 -11.70
CA TYR A 13 10.23 -2.24 -11.62
C TYR A 13 9.42 -2.31 -12.91
N ILE A 14 8.10 -2.29 -12.78
CA ILE A 14 7.18 -2.21 -13.91
C ILE A 14 6.61 -0.80 -13.92
N ARG A 15 6.73 -0.10 -15.05
CA ARG A 15 6.12 1.22 -15.20
C ARG A 15 4.60 1.05 -15.24
N ILE A 16 3.89 1.75 -14.37
CA ILE A 16 2.43 1.80 -14.42
C ILE A 16 2.04 2.49 -15.73
N THR A 17 1.31 1.77 -16.57
CA THR A 17 0.70 2.26 -17.82
C THR A 17 -0.76 2.65 -17.53
N THR A 18 -1.25 3.70 -18.18
CA THR A 18 -2.67 4.10 -18.11
C THR A 18 -3.58 3.25 -19.00
N LYS A 19 -3.00 2.41 -19.86
CA LYS A 19 -3.72 1.47 -20.75
C LYS A 19 -3.52 0.03 -20.28
N GLY A 20 -4.59 -0.77 -20.26
CA GLY A 20 -4.59 -2.20 -19.95
C GLY A 20 -5.11 -2.55 -18.54
N LYS A 21 -5.14 -3.85 -18.22
CA LYS A 21 -5.52 -4.33 -16.88
C LYS A 21 -4.37 -4.05 -15.90
N PRO A 22 -4.58 -3.29 -14.80
CA PRO A 22 -3.52 -2.98 -13.86
C PRO A 22 -2.98 -4.26 -13.23
N LEU A 23 -1.65 -4.38 -13.19
CA LEU A 23 -1.01 -5.44 -12.43
C LEU A 23 -1.19 -5.17 -10.93
N PRO A 24 -1.31 -6.20 -10.09
CA PRO A 24 -1.26 -6.03 -8.64
C PRO A 24 0.01 -5.26 -8.27
N CYS A 25 -0.15 -4.04 -7.75
CA CYS A 25 0.96 -3.16 -7.43
C CYS A 25 0.97 -2.82 -5.95
N TYR A 26 2.15 -2.92 -5.34
CA TYR A 26 2.41 -2.43 -4.00
C TYR A 26 2.65 -0.91 -4.06
N PHE A 27 1.70 -0.13 -3.56
CA PHE A 27 1.83 1.32 -3.44
C PHE A 27 2.23 1.69 -2.01
N ASN A 28 3.49 2.09 -1.81
CA ASN A 28 3.96 2.64 -0.54
C ASN A 28 4.20 4.15 -0.72
N THR A 29 3.29 4.94 -0.17
CA THR A 29 3.51 6.37 0.07
C THR A 29 4.07 6.54 1.47
N GLY A 30 5.40 6.67 1.58
CA GLY A 30 6.07 7.16 2.78
C GLY A 30 5.91 6.33 4.06
N CYS A 31 5.71 5.02 3.99
CA CYS A 31 5.69 4.19 5.19
C CYS A 31 6.98 3.37 5.31
N GLY A 32 7.89 3.91 6.12
CA GLY A 32 9.28 3.45 6.24
C GLY A 32 9.41 1.97 6.60
N LEU A 33 10.34 1.32 5.91
CA LEU A 33 10.92 0.04 6.30
C LEU A 33 11.71 0.26 7.59
N TYR A 34 11.09 0.02 8.75
CA TYR A 34 11.76 0.17 10.04
C TYR A 34 12.13 -1.17 10.64
N ARG A 35 13.14 -1.19 11.52
CA ARG A 35 13.58 -2.40 12.26
C ARG A 35 12.46 -3.08 13.04
N LYS A 36 11.39 -2.35 13.38
CA LYS A 36 10.26 -2.81 14.20
C LYS A 36 9.00 -3.22 13.41
N GLY A 37 9.04 -3.16 12.08
CA GLY A 37 7.86 -3.50 11.27
C GLY A 37 7.68 -2.57 10.08
N LEU A 38 6.55 -2.77 9.40
CA LEU A 38 6.17 -2.03 8.20
C LEU A 38 4.82 -1.35 8.45
N THR A 39 4.81 -0.02 8.48
CA THR A 39 3.56 0.73 8.34
C THR A 39 3.14 0.68 6.87
N ASN A 40 1.84 0.63 6.57
CA ASN A 40 1.34 0.62 5.20
C ASN A 40 -0.15 1.02 5.17
N ILE A 41 -0.58 1.51 4.02
CA ILE A 41 -1.99 1.49 3.66
C ILE A 41 -2.32 0.06 3.26
N GLU A 42 -3.37 -0.50 3.86
CA GLU A 42 -3.90 -1.81 3.53
C GLU A 42 -5.26 -1.66 2.87
N ILE A 43 -5.45 -2.39 1.76
CA ILE A 43 -6.71 -2.48 1.05
C ILE A 43 -7.10 -3.96 1.05
N GLU A 44 -8.24 -4.29 1.65
CA GLU A 44 -8.77 -5.65 1.75
C GLU A 44 -10.27 -5.63 1.47
N GLY A 45 -10.69 -6.23 0.36
CA GLY A 45 -12.08 -6.10 -0.11
C GLY A 45 -12.42 -4.63 -0.41
N ASP A 46 -13.52 -4.14 0.17
CA ASP A 46 -13.93 -2.74 0.06
C ASP A 46 -13.38 -1.85 1.18
N LYS A 47 -12.40 -2.32 1.96
CA LYS A 47 -11.89 -1.61 3.14
C LYS A 47 -10.51 -1.03 2.86
N ILE A 48 -10.28 0.20 3.28
CA ILE A 48 -8.97 0.86 3.27
C ILE A 48 -8.64 1.42 4.66
N ARG A 49 -7.39 1.24 5.10
CA ARG A 49 -6.94 1.60 6.46
C ARG A 49 -5.42 1.75 6.54
N LEU A 50 -4.95 2.49 7.54
CA LEU A 50 -3.52 2.53 7.88
C LEU A 50 -3.21 1.45 8.93
N ILE A 51 -2.26 0.58 8.59
CA ILE A 51 -1.85 -0.58 9.40
C ILE A 51 -0.35 -0.50 9.68
N LYS A 52 0.07 -1.13 10.77
CA LYS A 52 1.47 -1.51 11.01
C LYS A 52 1.59 -3.01 11.21
N TRP A 53 2.41 -3.63 10.37
CA TRP A 53 2.79 -5.03 10.48
C TRP A 53 4.05 -5.19 11.32
N HIS A 54 3.95 -5.94 12.40
CA HIS A 54 5.08 -6.25 13.27
C HIS A 54 5.95 -7.38 12.71
N LYS A 55 7.27 -7.25 12.87
CA LYS A 55 8.25 -8.30 12.56
C LYS A 55 8.27 -9.33 13.71
N ALA A 56 7.21 -10.13 13.82
CA ALA A 56 7.08 -11.17 14.84
C ALA A 56 6.64 -12.49 14.19
N ASN A 57 7.61 -13.28 13.70
CA ASN A 57 7.33 -14.53 13.01
C ASN A 57 6.73 -15.63 13.91
N SER A 58 6.80 -15.45 15.23
CA SER A 58 6.20 -16.34 16.23
C SER A 58 4.72 -16.08 16.46
N LEU A 59 4.16 -14.96 15.98
CA LEU A 59 2.75 -14.62 16.14
C LEU A 59 1.94 -14.99 14.88
N PRO A 60 0.68 -15.44 15.04
CA PRO A 60 -0.27 -15.53 13.92
C PRO A 60 -0.40 -14.21 13.17
N LEU A 61 -0.66 -14.26 11.86
CA LEU A 61 -0.69 -13.08 10.98
C LEU A 61 -1.64 -12.00 11.48
N GLU A 62 -2.79 -12.39 12.01
CA GLU A 62 -3.83 -11.51 12.53
C GLU A 62 -3.32 -10.69 13.72
N LYS A 63 -2.50 -11.31 14.58
CA LYS A 63 -1.88 -10.65 15.74
C LYS A 63 -0.68 -9.79 15.39
N ARG A 64 -0.14 -9.92 14.17
CA ARG A 64 0.96 -9.09 13.67
C ARG A 64 0.45 -7.76 13.10
N ARG A 65 -0.86 -7.62 12.91
CA ARG A 65 -1.52 -6.46 12.35
C ARG A 65 -1.97 -5.51 13.46
N GLU A 66 -1.42 -4.30 13.48
CA GLU A 66 -1.87 -3.20 14.36
C GLU A 66 -2.59 -2.14 13.53
N LYS A 67 -3.86 -1.85 13.86
CA LYS A 67 -4.65 -0.81 13.19
C LYS A 67 -4.28 0.55 13.77
N LEU A 68 -3.74 1.43 12.93
CA LEU A 68 -3.31 2.79 13.32
C LEU A 68 -4.33 3.88 12.98
N TRP A 69 -5.22 3.60 12.04
CA TRP A 69 -6.27 4.53 11.61
C TRP A 69 -7.59 3.81 11.40
N GLU A 70 -8.68 4.58 11.42
CA GLU A 70 -10.02 4.09 11.11
C GLU A 70 -10.10 3.41 9.74
N GLU A 71 -11.12 2.58 9.59
CA GLU A 71 -11.36 1.86 8.35
C GLU A 71 -12.41 2.63 7.55
N GLU A 72 -12.12 2.89 6.28
CA GLU A 72 -13.03 3.55 5.36
C GLU A 72 -13.43 2.62 4.22
N SER A 73 -14.58 2.90 3.59
CA SER A 73 -15.00 2.22 2.36
C SER A 73 -14.26 2.78 1.16
N LEU A 74 -13.61 1.90 0.41
CA LEU A 74 -12.93 2.25 -0.82
C LEU A 74 -13.94 2.70 -1.90
N SER A 75 -15.10 2.05 -1.99
CA SER A 75 -16.15 2.41 -2.93
C SER A 75 -16.72 3.81 -2.64
N GLU A 76 -16.90 4.18 -1.38
CA GLU A 76 -17.31 5.54 -1.00
C GLU A 76 -16.23 6.57 -1.30
N LEU A 77 -14.97 6.28 -1.00
CA LEU A 77 -13.85 7.15 -1.35
C LEU A 77 -13.76 7.39 -2.87
N LYS A 78 -13.95 6.34 -3.69
CA LYS A 78 -14.02 6.48 -5.15
C LYS A 78 -15.13 7.43 -5.60
N LYS A 79 -16.33 7.32 -5.01
CA LYS A 79 -17.44 8.24 -5.30
C LYS A 79 -17.06 9.69 -4.96
N LYS A 80 -16.48 9.93 -3.77
CA LYS A 80 -16.05 11.27 -3.33
C LYS A 80 -15.00 11.88 -4.25
N ILE A 81 -14.05 11.09 -4.75
CA ILE A 81 -13.01 11.54 -5.68
C ILE A 81 -13.63 11.91 -7.04
N ASN A 82 -14.50 11.04 -7.59
CA ASN A 82 -15.13 11.28 -8.88
C ASN A 82 -16.03 12.52 -8.87
N ILE A 83 -16.73 12.80 -7.76
CA ILE A 83 -17.56 14.01 -7.61
C ILE A 83 -16.70 15.29 -7.68
N LYS A 84 -15.48 15.26 -7.14
CA LYS A 84 -14.58 16.43 -7.13
C LYS A 84 -13.81 16.65 -8.44
N SER A 85 -13.95 15.73 -9.40
CA SER A 85 -13.21 15.74 -10.67
C SER A 85 -14.02 16.30 -11.83
N VAL A 86 -15.24 16.80 -11.55
CA VAL A 86 -16.17 17.42 -12.50
C VAL A 86 -16.25 18.92 -12.22
#